data_AF-A0A8H4XUN3-F1
#
_entry.id   AF-A0A8H4XUN3-F1
#
_cell.length_a   1.000
_cell.length_b   1.000
_cell.length_c   1.000
_cell.angle_alpha   90.00
_cell.angle_beta   90.00
_cell.angle_gamma   90.00
#
_symmetry.space_group_name_H-M   'P 1'
#
loop_
_entity.id
_entity.type
_entity.pdbx_description
1 polymer ?
#
loop_
_entity_poly.entity_id
_entity_poly.type
_entity_poly.pdbx_seq_one_letter_code
_entity_poly.pdbx_strand_id
1 'polypeptide(L)'
;MDSNPAPPTSTDIFRYRYQHGTNLGSIFVLEKWLHPKMFDKDSKGSSELEATKQSLKKNGLLVTRQKWEHHWQSALTEADLIWLTDTAKCNSIRLPIGYFTLGPHFCKGTPFEGEPSQVYINAWSAVKKIIKDCQDHGIGVLIDLHALPGGANINAHSGTNTGKAELWTSEYYLKVSKDCIKFVLQEILSDRLPNVIGVELCNEPSRAASSAVFK
;
A
#
# COMPACT_ATOMS: atom_id res chain seq x y z
N MET A 1 32.54 10.77 32.86
CA MET A 1 32.13 12.12 32.45
C MET A 1 30.99 11.95 31.48
N ASP A 2 29.79 12.15 31.99
CA ASP A 2 28.54 12.02 31.26
C ASP A 2 28.52 13.05 30.13
N SER A 3 28.66 12.57 28.90
CA SER A 3 28.29 13.40 27.76
C SER A 3 26.76 13.46 27.74
N ASN A 4 26.21 14.66 27.89
CA ASN A 4 24.79 14.87 27.64
C ASN A 4 24.46 14.28 26.24
N PRO A 5 23.37 13.51 26.10
CA PRO A 5 23.00 12.97 24.81
C PRO A 5 22.80 14.10 23.81
N ALA A 6 23.26 13.91 22.58
CA ALA A 6 23.05 14.87 21.50
C ALA A 6 21.54 15.10 21.29
N PRO A 7 21.10 16.31 20.88
CA PRO A 7 19.72 16.54 20.50
C PRO A 7 19.26 15.55 19.42
N PRO A 8 17.98 15.13 19.43
CA PRO A 8 17.47 14.20 18.43
C PRO A 8 17.54 14.80 17.03
N THR A 9 17.92 13.98 16.04
CA THR A 9 17.83 14.35 14.63
C THR A 9 16.38 14.36 14.15
N SER A 10 16.09 14.92 12.97
CA SER A 10 14.75 14.83 12.36
C SER A 10 14.30 13.37 12.17
N THR A 11 15.23 12.49 11.78
CA THR A 11 14.98 11.04 11.66
C THR A 11 14.63 10.43 13.02
N ASP A 12 15.32 10.82 14.10
CA ASP A 12 15.00 10.35 15.46
C ASP A 12 13.61 10.80 15.89
N ILE A 13 13.24 12.06 15.57
CA ILE A 13 11.91 12.59 15.84
C ILE A 13 10.85 11.78 15.10
N PHE A 14 11.02 11.53 13.80
CA PHE A 14 10.07 10.73 13.04
C PHE A 14 9.90 9.33 13.62
N ARG A 15 11.00 8.65 13.97
CA ARG A 15 10.95 7.24 14.41
C ARG A 15 10.46 7.05 15.83
N TYR A 16 10.91 7.90 16.76
CA TYR A 16 10.79 7.61 18.19
C TYR A 16 9.78 8.47 18.93
N ARG A 17 9.20 9.51 18.29
CA ARG A 17 8.09 10.25 18.92
C ARG A 17 6.86 9.37 19.09
N TYR A 18 5.98 9.77 20.00
CA TYR A 18 4.64 9.21 20.05
C TYR A 18 3.92 9.42 18.72
N GLN A 19 3.47 8.32 18.10
CA GLN A 19 2.78 8.35 16.82
C GLN A 19 1.28 8.53 17.06
N HIS A 20 0.77 9.70 16.70
CA HIS A 20 -0.67 9.97 16.62
C HIS A 20 -1.03 10.00 15.14
N GLY A 21 -1.69 8.94 14.67
CA GLY A 21 -1.83 8.71 13.25
C GLY A 21 -3.16 8.15 12.81
N THR A 22 -3.36 8.17 11.50
CA THR A 22 -4.55 7.63 10.82
C THR A 22 -4.16 6.71 9.67
N ASN A 23 -5.10 5.92 9.17
CA ASN A 23 -4.90 5.11 7.96
C ASN A 23 -5.31 5.91 6.72
N LEU A 24 -4.45 5.94 5.70
CA LEU A 24 -4.81 6.41 4.37
C LEU A 24 -5.34 5.22 3.53
N GLY A 25 -6.48 4.69 3.94
CA GLY A 25 -7.09 3.49 3.37
C GLY A 25 -7.68 3.70 1.97
N SER A 26 -7.79 2.61 1.20
CA SER A 26 -8.41 2.62 -0.15
C SER A 26 -7.79 3.55 -1.18
N ILE A 27 -6.52 3.90 -1.04
CA ILE A 27 -5.78 4.64 -2.07
C ILE A 27 -5.06 3.68 -3.02
N PHE A 28 -4.16 2.84 -2.50
CA PHE A 28 -3.42 1.85 -3.30
C PHE A 28 -3.96 0.43 -3.17
N VAL A 29 -4.90 0.18 -2.26
CA VAL A 29 -5.65 -1.08 -2.15
C VAL A 29 -7.11 -0.75 -1.85
N LEU A 30 -7.95 -0.79 -2.88
CA LEU A 30 -9.35 -0.38 -2.84
C LEU A 30 -10.20 -1.32 -2.00
N GLU A 31 -11.03 -0.70 -1.16
CA GLU A 31 -12.17 -1.33 -0.53
C GLU A 31 -13.45 -0.62 -1.00
N LYS A 32 -14.37 -1.40 -1.57
CA LYS A 32 -15.60 -0.87 -2.20
C LYS A 32 -16.47 -0.03 -1.26
N TRP A 33 -16.47 -0.33 0.04
CA TRP A 33 -17.27 0.41 1.01
C TRP A 33 -16.69 1.81 1.32
N LEU A 34 -15.38 2.01 1.13
CA LEU A 34 -14.71 3.29 1.37
C LEU A 34 -14.65 4.14 0.09
N HIS A 35 -14.34 3.53 -1.07
CA HIS A 35 -14.30 4.22 -2.37
C HIS A 35 -15.20 3.56 -3.43
N PRO A 36 -16.54 3.58 -3.26
CA PRO A 36 -17.46 2.90 -4.18
C PRO A 36 -17.40 3.42 -5.61
N LYS A 37 -17.01 4.69 -5.83
CA LYS A 37 -16.89 5.32 -7.16
C LYS A 37 -15.76 4.72 -8.02
N MET A 38 -14.80 4.03 -7.40
CA MET A 38 -13.75 3.32 -8.14
C MET A 38 -14.28 2.05 -8.82
N PHE A 39 -15.42 1.54 -8.36
CA PHE A 39 -16.07 0.36 -8.90
C PHE A 39 -17.15 0.76 -9.90
N ASP A 40 -17.22 0.06 -11.03
CA ASP A 40 -18.36 0.17 -11.94
C ASP A 40 -19.64 -0.33 -11.26
N LYS A 41 -20.80 0.23 -11.64
CA LYS A 41 -22.11 -0.11 -11.05
C LYS A 41 -22.43 -1.61 -11.11
N ASP A 42 -21.99 -2.26 -12.18
CA ASP A 42 -22.23 -3.68 -12.43
C ASP A 42 -21.15 -4.59 -11.78
N SER A 43 -20.29 -4.02 -10.94
CA SER A 43 -19.24 -4.78 -10.26
C SER A 43 -19.79 -5.80 -9.29
N LYS A 44 -19.60 -7.08 -9.63
CA LYS A 44 -19.94 -8.24 -8.81
C LYS A 44 -18.96 -8.46 -7.66
N GLY A 45 -17.75 -7.90 -7.76
CA GLY A 45 -16.71 -7.97 -6.74
C GLY A 45 -16.49 -6.68 -5.97
N SER A 46 -15.63 -6.78 -4.96
CA SER A 46 -15.27 -5.70 -4.02
C SER A 46 -13.76 -5.52 -3.83
N SER A 47 -12.93 -6.33 -4.50
CA SER A 47 -11.47 -6.22 -4.45
C SER A 47 -10.91 -5.29 -5.52
N GLU A 48 -9.67 -4.83 -5.30
CA GLU A 48 -8.85 -4.09 -6.27
C GLU A 48 -8.84 -4.75 -7.66
N LEU A 49 -8.61 -6.07 -7.72
CA LEU A 49 -8.52 -6.78 -9.00
C LEU A 49 -9.82 -6.71 -9.79
N GLU A 50 -10.95 -6.83 -9.11
CA GLU A 50 -12.27 -6.78 -9.73
C GLU A 50 -12.58 -5.37 -10.26
N ALA A 51 -12.28 -4.32 -9.49
CA ALA A 51 -12.39 -2.94 -9.98
C ALA A 51 -11.54 -2.74 -11.24
N THR A 52 -10.29 -3.19 -11.19
CA THR A 52 -9.31 -3.01 -12.28
C THR A 52 -9.73 -3.74 -13.54
N LYS A 53 -10.05 -5.03 -13.45
CA LYS A 53 -10.46 -5.85 -14.61
C LYS A 53 -11.71 -5.33 -15.28
N GLN A 54 -12.68 -4.86 -14.50
CA GLN A 54 -13.92 -4.33 -15.06
C GLN A 54 -13.70 -2.99 -15.76
N SER A 55 -12.94 -2.08 -15.14
CA SER A 55 -12.59 -0.82 -15.79
C SER A 55 -11.79 -1.07 -17.07
N LEU A 56 -10.84 -2.02 -17.07
CA LEU A 56 -10.10 -2.42 -18.27
C LEU A 56 -11.03 -2.92 -19.37
N LYS A 57 -11.93 -3.85 -19.03
CA LYS A 57 -12.89 -4.42 -19.99
C LYS A 57 -13.79 -3.34 -20.61
N LYS A 58 -14.17 -2.32 -19.83
CA LYS A 58 -15.11 -1.27 -20.26
C LYS A 58 -14.44 -0.11 -20.99
N ASN A 59 -13.28 0.33 -20.50
CA ASN A 59 -12.66 1.60 -20.89
C ASN A 59 -11.29 1.42 -21.55
N GLY A 60 -10.70 0.22 -21.51
CA GLY A 60 -9.34 -0.05 -21.97
C GLY A 60 -8.26 0.43 -21.00
N LEU A 61 -7.01 0.07 -21.31
CA LEU A 61 -5.85 0.31 -20.45
C LEU A 61 -5.58 1.80 -20.16
N LEU A 62 -5.58 2.65 -21.18
CA LEU A 62 -5.21 4.06 -21.02
C LEU A 62 -6.16 4.80 -20.07
N VAL A 63 -7.46 4.70 -20.31
CA VAL A 63 -8.49 5.37 -19.50
C VAL A 63 -8.53 4.79 -18.08
N THR A 64 -8.36 3.47 -17.95
CA THR A 64 -8.30 2.82 -16.64
C THR A 64 -7.08 3.31 -15.84
N ARG A 65 -5.90 3.36 -16.47
CA ARG A 65 -4.69 3.89 -15.82
C ARG A 65 -4.88 5.34 -15.37
N GLN A 66 -5.42 6.20 -16.24
CA GLN A 66 -5.70 7.59 -15.89
C GLN A 66 -6.65 7.72 -14.69
N LYS A 67 -7.70 6.88 -14.64
CA LYS A 67 -8.63 6.85 -13.49
C LYS A 67 -7.92 6.48 -12.18
N TRP A 68 -7.03 5.49 -12.21
CA TRP A 68 -6.26 5.08 -11.02
C TRP A 68 -5.21 6.13 -10.62
N GLU A 69 -4.49 6.69 -11.58
CA GLU A 69 -3.51 7.75 -11.32
C GLU A 69 -4.17 9.00 -10.74
N HIS A 70 -5.34 9.40 -11.25
CA HIS A 70 -6.10 10.50 -10.69
C HIS A 70 -6.50 10.22 -9.24
N HIS A 71 -6.99 9.02 -8.94
CA HIS A 71 -7.35 8.60 -7.58
C HIS A 71 -6.17 8.73 -6.61
N TRP A 72 -4.99 8.24 -6.99
CA TRP A 72 -3.78 8.36 -6.16
C TRP A 72 -3.31 9.81 -5.99
N GLN A 73 -3.37 10.62 -7.06
CA GLN A 73 -2.96 12.03 -7.03
C GLN A 73 -3.89 12.90 -6.17
N SER A 74 -5.17 12.52 -6.04
CA SER A 74 -6.14 13.22 -5.19
C SER A 74 -6.20 12.71 -3.75
N ALA A 75 -5.35 11.75 -3.38
CA ALA A 75 -5.44 11.05 -2.09
C ALA A 75 -5.22 11.96 -0.87
N LEU A 76 -4.27 12.89 -0.97
CA LEU A 76 -3.95 13.88 0.05
C LEU A 76 -3.64 15.21 -0.65
N THR A 77 -4.54 16.17 -0.53
CA THR A 77 -4.29 17.53 -0.97
C THR A 77 -3.48 18.29 0.08
N GLU A 78 -2.91 19.44 -0.31
CA GLU A 78 -2.26 20.37 0.63
C GLU A 78 -3.18 20.75 1.80
N ALA A 79 -4.46 20.98 1.52
CA ALA A 79 -5.44 21.31 2.55
C ALA A 79 -5.66 20.15 3.53
N ASP A 80 -5.65 18.90 3.04
CA ASP A 80 -5.77 17.71 3.89
C ASP A 80 -4.53 17.56 4.80
N LEU A 81 -3.33 17.80 4.27
CA LEU A 81 -2.09 17.73 5.03
C LEU A 81 -2.04 18.78 6.14
N ILE A 82 -2.36 20.04 5.83
CA ILE A 82 -2.48 21.12 6.81
C ILE A 82 -3.54 20.79 7.86
N TRP A 83 -4.69 20.27 7.43
CA TRP A 83 -5.74 19.90 8.38
C TRP A 83 -5.30 18.77 9.32
N LEU A 84 -4.62 17.75 8.78
CA LEU A 84 -4.06 16.66 9.56
C LEU A 84 -3.08 17.18 10.62
N THR A 85 -2.14 18.05 10.26
CA THR A 85 -1.15 18.58 11.21
C THR A 85 -1.75 19.57 12.21
N ASP A 86 -2.53 20.53 11.72
CA ASP A 86 -2.87 21.72 12.49
C ASP A 86 -4.16 21.54 13.28
N THR A 87 -5.11 20.77 12.74
CA THR A 87 -6.40 20.53 13.38
C THR A 87 -6.42 19.18 14.08
N ALA A 88 -6.17 18.09 13.35
CA ALA A 88 -6.23 16.74 13.90
C ALA A 88 -5.02 16.40 14.79
N LYS A 89 -3.95 17.21 14.73
CA LYS A 89 -2.68 16.94 15.42
C LYS A 89 -2.10 15.58 15.06
N CYS A 90 -2.38 15.13 13.84
CA CYS A 90 -1.85 13.92 13.24
C CYS A 90 -0.39 14.15 12.87
N ASN A 91 0.46 13.20 13.22
CA ASN A 91 1.89 13.24 12.94
C ASN A 91 2.36 12.00 12.18
N SER A 92 1.48 11.06 11.88
CA SER A 92 1.83 9.86 11.11
C SER A 92 0.64 9.33 10.32
N ILE A 93 0.93 8.71 9.19
CA ILE A 93 -0.07 7.94 8.43
C ILE A 93 0.40 6.50 8.27
N ARG A 94 -0.55 5.57 8.30
CA ARG A 94 -0.37 4.21 7.80
C ARG A 94 -0.83 4.18 6.35
N LEU A 95 0.03 3.71 5.45
CA LEU A 95 -0.19 3.69 4.01
C LEU A 95 -0.25 2.25 3.48
N PRO A 96 -1.47 1.68 3.36
CA PRO A 96 -1.69 0.39 2.73
C PRO A 96 -1.29 0.40 1.25
N ILE A 97 -0.42 -0.53 0.86
CA ILE A 97 -0.03 -0.79 -0.53
C ILE A 97 -0.18 -2.28 -0.86
N GLY A 98 -0.32 -2.59 -2.15
CA GLY A 98 -0.30 -3.96 -2.65
C GLY A 98 0.99 -4.28 -3.40
N TYR A 99 1.30 -5.57 -3.58
CA TYR A 99 2.43 -5.98 -4.43
C TYR A 99 2.33 -5.42 -5.86
N PHE A 100 1.11 -5.27 -6.38
CA PHE A 100 0.84 -4.68 -7.68
C PHE A 100 1.19 -3.19 -7.73
N THR A 101 1.15 -2.47 -6.60
CA THR A 101 1.60 -1.07 -6.47
C THR A 101 3.09 -0.93 -6.75
N LEU A 102 3.88 -1.98 -6.58
CA LEU A 102 5.33 -2.00 -6.86
C LEU A 102 5.66 -2.18 -8.35
N GLY A 103 4.63 -2.39 -9.17
CA GLY A 103 4.72 -2.45 -10.63
C GLY A 103 4.66 -3.87 -11.22
N PRO A 104 4.65 -3.97 -12.57
CA PRO A 104 4.37 -5.23 -13.27
C PRO A 104 5.32 -6.39 -12.96
N HIS A 105 6.54 -6.09 -12.56
CA HIS A 105 7.54 -7.11 -12.23
C HIS A 105 7.04 -8.05 -11.11
N PHE A 106 6.38 -7.50 -10.09
CA PHE A 106 5.87 -8.25 -8.94
C PHE A 106 4.53 -8.94 -9.21
N CYS A 107 3.93 -8.71 -10.38
CA CYS A 107 2.65 -9.29 -10.76
C CYS A 107 2.77 -10.60 -11.54
N LYS A 108 3.96 -11.00 -11.98
CA LYS A 108 4.17 -12.26 -12.70
C LYS A 108 3.71 -13.45 -11.85
N GLY A 109 3.04 -14.43 -12.45
CA GLY A 109 2.50 -15.59 -11.76
C GLY A 109 1.39 -15.29 -10.76
N THR A 110 0.77 -14.12 -10.81
CA THR A 110 -0.31 -13.71 -9.90
C THR A 110 -1.59 -13.36 -10.67
N PRO A 111 -2.76 -13.24 -10.01
CA PRO A 111 -3.99 -12.79 -10.66
C PRO A 111 -3.93 -11.39 -11.31
N PHE A 112 -2.94 -10.56 -10.97
CA PHE A 112 -2.69 -9.26 -11.58
C PHE A 112 -1.76 -9.32 -12.81
N GLU A 113 -1.21 -10.48 -13.17
CA GLU A 113 -0.35 -10.64 -14.35
C GLU A 113 -1.04 -10.17 -15.64
N GLY A 114 -0.25 -9.63 -16.57
CA GLY A 114 -0.73 -9.16 -17.87
C GLY A 114 -1.26 -7.74 -17.81
N GLU A 115 -2.36 -7.47 -18.51
CA GLU A 115 -2.94 -6.13 -18.66
C GLU A 115 -3.28 -5.42 -17.33
N PRO A 116 -3.84 -6.09 -16.29
CA PRO A 116 -4.10 -5.47 -14.98
C PRO A 116 -2.87 -4.83 -14.36
N SER A 117 -1.72 -5.51 -14.37
CA SER A 117 -0.47 -4.95 -13.84
C SER A 117 -0.03 -3.66 -14.52
N GLN A 118 -0.41 -3.47 -15.80
CA GLN A 118 -0.05 -2.28 -16.55
C GLN A 118 -0.80 -1.03 -16.08
N VAL A 119 -1.86 -1.16 -15.29
CA VAL A 119 -2.53 -0.03 -14.63
C VAL A 119 -1.60 0.59 -13.56
N TYR A 120 -0.68 -0.18 -12.99
CA TYR A 120 0.12 0.21 -11.82
C TYR A 120 1.57 0.61 -12.14
N ILE A 121 1.92 0.81 -13.41
CA ILE A 121 3.29 1.16 -13.80
C ILE A 121 3.84 2.42 -13.09
N ASN A 122 2.94 3.34 -12.70
CA ASN A 122 3.28 4.60 -12.03
C ASN A 122 2.87 4.63 -10.56
N ALA A 123 2.32 3.53 -10.02
CA ALA A 123 1.74 3.51 -8.68
C ALA A 123 2.80 3.75 -7.59
N TRP A 124 3.97 3.12 -7.70
CA TRP A 124 5.08 3.35 -6.78
C TRP A 124 5.57 4.80 -6.79
N SER A 125 5.61 5.45 -7.96
CA SER A 125 5.95 6.87 -8.05
C SER A 125 4.94 7.75 -7.29
N ALA A 126 3.65 7.40 -7.33
CA ALA A 126 2.61 8.09 -6.55
C ALA A 126 2.77 7.83 -5.04
N VAL A 127 3.13 6.61 -4.62
CA VAL A 127 3.47 6.31 -3.20
C VAL A 127 4.61 7.22 -2.74
N LYS A 128 5.69 7.32 -3.53
CA LYS A 128 6.83 8.17 -3.21
C LYS A 128 6.47 9.66 -3.15
N LYS A 129 5.55 10.11 -4.00
CA LYS A 129 5.03 11.49 -3.94
C LYS A 129 4.34 11.74 -2.59
N ILE A 130 3.41 10.87 -2.19
CA ILE A 130 2.72 10.99 -0.89
C ILE A 130 3.71 10.99 0.27
N ILE A 131 4.72 10.11 0.26
CA ILE A 131 5.75 10.09 1.32
C ILE A 131 6.48 11.44 1.40
N LYS A 132 6.84 12.05 0.27
CA LYS A 132 7.49 13.36 0.22
C LYS A 132 6.57 14.48 0.68
N ASP A 133 5.32 14.51 0.21
CA ASP A 133 4.33 15.51 0.64
C ASP A 133 4.12 15.43 2.17
N CYS A 134 4.05 14.22 2.74
CA CYS A 134 4.02 14.01 4.19
C CYS A 134 5.29 14.49 4.89
N GLN A 135 6.48 14.27 4.30
CA GLN A 135 7.74 14.72 4.86
C GLN A 135 7.77 16.25 5.02
N ASP A 136 7.31 16.97 4.00
CA ASP A 136 7.27 18.45 3.98
C ASP A 136 6.35 19.02 5.08
N HIS A 137 5.39 18.21 5.55
CA HIS A 137 4.46 18.54 6.64
C HIS A 137 4.86 17.91 7.99
N GLY A 138 6.05 17.30 8.09
CA GLY A 138 6.49 16.67 9.32
C GLY A 138 5.66 15.43 9.71
N ILE A 139 5.00 14.77 8.76
CA ILE A 139 4.22 13.54 8.92
C ILE A 139 5.09 12.31 8.59
N GLY A 140 5.13 11.35 9.52
CA GLY A 140 5.77 10.05 9.30
C GLY A 140 4.88 9.08 8.53
N VAL A 141 5.47 8.16 7.78
CA VAL A 141 4.72 7.16 6.99
C VAL A 141 5.11 5.74 7.40
N LEU A 142 4.14 4.97 7.89
CA LEU A 142 4.24 3.52 8.03
C LEU A 142 3.74 2.88 6.74
N ILE A 143 4.63 2.28 5.96
CA ILE A 143 4.24 1.56 4.73
C ILE A 143 3.72 0.19 5.15
N ASP A 144 2.53 -0.16 4.71
CA ASP A 144 1.88 -1.42 5.03
C ASP A 144 1.71 -2.30 3.79
N LEU A 145 2.32 -3.49 3.78
CA LEU A 145 2.09 -4.51 2.77
C LEU A 145 0.73 -5.18 3.01
N HIS A 146 -0.30 -4.48 2.55
CA HIS A 146 -1.70 -4.80 2.78
C HIS A 146 -2.20 -5.95 1.91
N ALA A 147 -1.75 -5.98 0.65
CA ALA A 147 -2.04 -7.05 -0.30
C ALA A 147 -0.74 -7.71 -0.76
N LEU A 148 -0.52 -8.96 -0.32
CA LEU A 148 0.58 -9.81 -0.76
C LEU A 148 0.12 -10.80 -1.83
N PRO A 149 1.02 -11.31 -2.70
CA PRO A 149 0.71 -12.37 -3.65
C PRO A 149 0.03 -13.56 -2.97
N GLY A 150 -1.07 -14.05 -3.55
CA GLY A 150 -1.88 -15.14 -2.97
C GLY A 150 -2.77 -14.76 -1.79
N GLY A 151 -2.66 -13.53 -1.25
CA GLY A 151 -3.42 -13.07 -0.09
C GLY A 151 -2.91 -13.66 1.22
N ALA A 152 -2.72 -12.79 2.22
CA ALA A 152 -2.37 -13.18 3.59
C ALA A 152 -3.60 -13.61 4.41
N ASN A 153 -4.79 -13.23 3.96
CA ASN A 153 -6.08 -13.59 4.52
C ASN A 153 -7.12 -13.83 3.42
N ILE A 154 -8.36 -14.10 3.83
CA ILE A 154 -9.46 -14.46 2.93
C ILE A 154 -10.29 -13.24 2.47
N ASN A 155 -9.96 -12.03 2.97
CA ASN A 155 -10.77 -10.84 2.77
C ASN A 155 -10.43 -10.15 1.45
N ALA A 156 -11.39 -9.41 0.90
CA ALA A 156 -11.22 -8.70 -0.38
C ALA A 156 -10.09 -7.64 -0.36
N HIS A 157 -9.77 -7.10 0.83
CA HIS A 157 -8.67 -6.16 1.01
C HIS A 157 -7.28 -6.80 0.84
N SER A 158 -7.18 -8.15 0.73
CA SER A 158 -5.97 -8.82 0.22
C SER A 158 -5.77 -8.62 -1.31
N GLY A 159 -6.60 -7.79 -1.95
CA GLY A 159 -6.49 -7.41 -3.35
C GLY A 159 -7.26 -8.31 -4.33
N THR A 160 -7.83 -9.43 -3.86
CA THR A 160 -8.62 -10.36 -4.68
C THR A 160 -9.86 -10.86 -3.94
N ASN A 161 -10.88 -11.32 -4.68
CA ASN A 161 -12.09 -11.94 -4.13
C ASN A 161 -11.98 -13.48 -4.02
N THR A 162 -10.77 -14.05 -3.90
CA THR A 162 -10.58 -15.52 -3.93
C THR A 162 -11.14 -16.22 -2.69
N GLY A 163 -11.24 -15.53 -1.55
CA GLY A 163 -11.61 -16.15 -0.27
C GLY A 163 -10.52 -17.07 0.28
N LYS A 164 -9.27 -16.94 -0.17
CA LYS A 164 -8.16 -17.82 0.19
C LYS A 164 -6.94 -17.03 0.65
N ALA A 165 -6.19 -17.62 1.58
CA ALA A 165 -4.91 -17.10 2.07
C ALA A 165 -3.74 -17.95 1.53
N GLU A 166 -3.54 -17.94 0.20
CA GLU A 166 -2.61 -18.84 -0.50
C GLU A 166 -1.14 -18.46 -0.31
N LEU A 167 -0.86 -17.26 0.22
CA LEU A 167 0.49 -16.82 0.57
C LEU A 167 1.22 -17.89 1.41
N TRP A 168 0.54 -18.43 2.41
CA TRP A 168 1.17 -19.33 3.38
C TRP A 168 1.51 -20.70 2.79
N THR A 169 0.75 -21.16 1.79
CA THR A 169 0.90 -22.49 1.18
C THR A 169 1.77 -22.50 -0.08
N SER A 170 2.16 -21.34 -0.58
CA SER A 170 2.86 -21.21 -1.86
C SER A 170 4.26 -20.65 -1.67
N GLU A 171 5.27 -21.48 -1.88
CA GLU A 171 6.68 -21.05 -1.87
C GLU A 171 6.95 -19.92 -2.86
N TYR A 172 6.28 -19.96 -4.02
CA TYR A 172 6.36 -18.92 -5.02
C TYR A 172 5.83 -17.58 -4.50
N TYR A 173 4.63 -17.56 -3.91
CA TYR A 173 4.05 -16.32 -3.36
C TYR A 173 4.85 -15.78 -2.18
N LEU A 174 5.39 -16.65 -1.32
CA LEU A 174 6.31 -16.24 -0.25
C LEU A 174 7.59 -15.62 -0.82
N LYS A 175 8.16 -16.19 -1.88
CA LYS A 175 9.36 -15.65 -2.54
C LYS A 175 9.08 -14.26 -3.11
N VAL A 176 7.99 -14.10 -3.87
CA VAL A 176 7.62 -12.79 -4.44
C VAL A 176 7.35 -11.76 -3.34
N SER A 177 6.70 -12.17 -2.24
CA SER A 177 6.48 -11.29 -1.07
C SER A 177 7.79 -10.81 -0.44
N LYS A 178 8.77 -11.69 -0.27
CA LYS A 178 10.11 -11.31 0.21
C LYS A 178 10.81 -10.35 -0.75
N ASP A 179 10.66 -10.57 -2.06
CA ASP A 179 11.22 -9.69 -3.08
C ASP A 179 10.54 -8.30 -3.07
N CYS A 180 9.23 -8.23 -2.82
CA CYS A 180 8.50 -6.98 -2.59
C CYS A 180 9.05 -6.20 -1.38
N ILE A 181 9.24 -6.89 -0.24
CA ILE A 181 9.80 -6.28 0.98
C ILE A 181 11.20 -5.72 0.70
N LYS A 182 12.07 -6.50 0.05
CA LYS A 182 13.42 -6.05 -0.31
C LYS A 182 13.40 -4.82 -1.19
N PHE A 183 12.51 -4.79 -2.20
CA PHE A 183 12.36 -3.65 -3.09
C PHE A 183 11.95 -2.39 -2.32
N VAL A 184 10.92 -2.47 -1.47
CA VAL A 184 10.48 -1.33 -0.65
C VAL A 184 11.62 -0.81 0.23
N LEU A 185 12.36 -1.70 0.90
CA LEU A 185 13.50 -1.31 1.73
C LEU A 185 14.63 -0.66 0.91
N GLN A 186 14.94 -1.19 -0.28
CA GLN A 186 15.94 -0.64 -1.18
C GLN A 186 15.55 0.77 -1.66
N GLU A 187 14.29 0.98 -2.02
CA GLU A 187 13.78 2.28 -2.46
C GLU A 187 13.83 3.31 -1.32
N ILE A 188 13.41 2.94 -0.10
CA ILE A 188 13.50 3.82 1.08
C ILE A 188 14.94 4.32 1.31
N LEU A 189 15.90 3.40 1.22
CA LEU A 189 17.32 3.70 1.43
C LEU A 189 17.90 4.53 0.28
N SER A 190 17.59 4.16 -0.97
CA SER A 190 18.15 4.82 -2.17
C SER A 190 17.62 6.23 -2.33
N ASP A 191 16.32 6.43 -2.13
CA ASP A 191 15.68 7.75 -2.25
C ASP A 191 15.79 8.61 -0.99
N ARG A 192 16.41 8.06 0.07
CA ARG A 192 16.58 8.72 1.38
C ARG A 192 15.24 9.28 1.88
N LEU A 193 14.32 8.40 2.25
CA LEU A 193 13.01 8.77 2.78
C LEU A 193 13.03 8.73 4.33
N PRO A 194 13.53 9.77 5.03
CA PRO A 194 13.76 9.73 6.48
C PRO A 194 12.49 9.69 7.31
N ASN A 195 11.36 10.11 6.74
CA ASN A 195 10.05 10.08 7.39
C ASN A 195 9.33 8.73 7.25
N VAL A 196 9.92 7.74 6.58
CA VAL A 196 9.39 6.37 6.65
C VAL A 196 9.74 5.79 8.03
N ILE A 197 8.71 5.67 8.88
CA ILE A 197 8.84 5.29 10.29
C ILE A 197 8.82 3.78 10.49
N GLY A 198 8.41 3.02 9.48
CA GLY A 198 8.41 1.57 9.51
C GLY A 198 7.88 0.96 8.21
N VAL A 199 8.07 -0.35 8.10
CA VAL A 199 7.45 -1.19 7.07
C VAL A 199 6.74 -2.35 7.78
N GLU A 200 5.41 -2.39 7.69
CA GLU A 200 4.60 -3.50 8.15
C GLU A 200 4.60 -4.60 7.07
N LEU A 201 5.15 -5.76 7.42
CA LEU A 201 5.48 -6.80 6.44
C LEU A 201 4.26 -7.55 5.88
N CYS A 202 3.14 -7.54 6.61
CA CYS A 202 1.93 -8.27 6.28
C CYS A 202 0.76 -7.77 7.12
N ASN A 203 -0.26 -7.23 6.47
CA ASN A 203 -1.53 -6.90 7.11
C ASN A 203 -2.35 -8.16 7.43
N GLU A 204 -2.95 -8.20 8.63
CA GLU A 204 -3.98 -9.16 9.06
C GLU A 204 -3.77 -10.62 8.58
N PRO A 205 -2.64 -11.28 8.89
CA PRO A 205 -2.42 -12.66 8.50
C PRO A 205 -3.49 -13.58 9.12
N SER A 206 -4.17 -14.38 8.29
CA SER A 206 -5.20 -15.31 8.78
C SER A 206 -4.68 -16.74 8.89
N ARG A 207 -4.98 -17.36 10.03
CA ARG A 207 -4.80 -18.81 10.26
C ARG A 207 -5.81 -19.67 9.50
N ALA A 208 -6.77 -19.13 8.75
CA ALA A 208 -7.67 -19.95 7.93
C ALA A 208 -6.94 -20.78 6.84
N ALA A 209 -5.63 -20.57 6.64
CA ALA A 209 -4.73 -21.47 5.90
C ALA A 209 -4.18 -22.67 6.70
N SER A 210 -4.53 -22.80 8.00
CA SER A 210 -3.97 -23.80 8.90
C SER A 210 -4.66 -25.17 8.75
N SER A 211 -4.14 -25.97 7.84
CA SER A 211 -3.96 -27.40 8.12
C SER A 211 -2.70 -27.99 7.45
N ALA A 212 -2.11 -27.30 6.46
CA ALA A 212 -0.96 -27.81 5.72
C ALA A 212 0.40 -27.15 6.06
N VAL A 213 0.43 -25.89 6.53
CA VAL A 213 1.68 -25.09 6.56
C VAL A 213 2.30 -24.95 7.95
N PHE A 214 1.49 -24.91 9.01
CA PHE A 214 1.97 -24.77 10.39
C PHE A 214 1.89 -26.12 11.12
N LYS A 215 2.61 -27.13 10.61
CA LYS A 215 2.90 -28.35 11.37
C LYS A 215 4.23 -28.18 12.09
#